data_AF-A0A3D2I032-F1
#
_entry.id   AF-A0A3D2I032-F1
#
_cell.length_a   1.000
_cell.length_b   1.000
_cell.length_c   1.000
_cell.angle_alpha   90.00
_cell.angle_beta   90.00
_cell.angle_gamma   90.00
#
_symmetry.space_group_name_H-M   'P 1'
#
loop_
_entity.id
_entity.type
_entity.pdbx_description
1 polymer ?
#
loop_
_entity_poly.entity_id
_entity_poly.type
_entity_poly.pdbx_seq_one_letter_code
_entity_poly.pdbx_strand_id
1 'polypeptide(L)'
;MSNIFAGLEDLGFKNVEKVDVYQESDSEKKKQEAAKQDAKKEINEEDLLFDKSYTCPVCDHEFKSRMVRTGKVRLVGADSDLRPRYMGVDSLKYDAILCPKCGYAALNRYFNFVMSSQAKNIKEKISANFHYQPEAGKIYTYDDALTRHKMALLNTVVKNGKSSERAYTCLKMAWLCRGKRELLMQGDYKKEEVTELINEEKELLSNAYDGFEAAFSKEDFPMCGMDQYTMMYLLAELARRIGKNDEAKRYVSKVLVARNAQRRIKDKAFALKEKLQGKAE
;
A
#
# COMPACT_ATOMS: atom_id res chain seq x y z
N MET A 1 -37.92 -24.26 27.73
CA MET A 1 -36.94 -25.35 27.58
C MET A 1 -37.24 -26.35 28.67
N SER A 2 -37.41 -27.61 28.31
CA SER A 2 -37.60 -28.73 29.23
C SER A 2 -36.47 -28.72 30.26
N ASN A 3 -36.78 -28.70 31.55
CA ASN A 3 -35.76 -28.79 32.59
C ASN A 3 -35.09 -30.18 32.47
N ILE A 4 -33.82 -30.21 32.07
CA ILE A 4 -33.05 -31.44 31.81
C ILE A 4 -32.98 -32.34 33.05
N PHE A 5 -33.24 -31.77 34.23
CA PHE A 5 -33.11 -32.45 35.52
C PHE A 5 -34.46 -32.83 36.18
N ALA A 6 -35.58 -32.75 35.46
CA ALA A 6 -36.88 -33.17 35.98
C ALA A 6 -36.93 -34.69 36.21
N GLY A 7 -37.35 -35.15 37.39
CA GLY A 7 -37.45 -36.58 37.77
C GLY A 7 -36.33 -37.11 38.67
N LEU A 8 -35.37 -36.25 39.07
CA LEU A 8 -34.30 -36.61 40.03
C LEU A 8 -34.75 -36.49 41.50
N GLU A 9 -36.00 -36.06 41.75
CA GLU A 9 -36.54 -35.91 43.11
C GLU A 9 -36.63 -37.24 43.86
N ASP A 10 -36.93 -38.33 43.14
CA ASP A 10 -37.04 -39.69 43.69
C ASP A 10 -35.69 -40.28 44.16
N LEU A 11 -34.58 -39.70 43.71
CA LEU A 11 -33.21 -40.05 44.13
C LEU A 11 -32.70 -39.15 45.27
N GLY A 12 -33.57 -38.30 45.85
CA GLY A 12 -33.27 -37.49 47.03
C GLY A 12 -32.65 -36.12 46.76
N PHE A 13 -32.54 -35.70 45.49
CA PHE A 13 -31.99 -34.39 45.12
C PHE A 13 -33.08 -33.31 45.12
N LYS A 14 -33.04 -32.40 46.10
CA LYS A 14 -33.94 -31.24 46.18
C LYS A 14 -33.29 -30.01 45.53
N ASN A 15 -34.09 -29.19 44.84
CA ASN A 15 -33.70 -27.93 44.16
C ASN A 15 -32.87 -28.06 42.87
N VAL A 16 -33.11 -29.09 42.06
CA VAL A 16 -32.46 -29.27 40.74
C VAL A 16 -32.86 -28.23 39.69
N GLU A 17 -33.89 -27.42 39.95
CA GLU A 17 -34.34 -26.32 39.07
C GLU A 17 -33.35 -25.14 38.97
N LYS A 18 -32.37 -25.03 39.89
CA LYS A 18 -31.39 -23.94 39.92
C LYS A 18 -30.01 -24.32 39.38
N VAL A 19 -29.89 -25.50 38.78
CA VAL A 19 -28.61 -25.99 38.25
C VAL A 19 -28.50 -25.60 36.78
N ASP A 20 -27.70 -24.57 36.50
CA ASP A 20 -27.32 -24.22 35.13
C ASP A 20 -26.23 -25.20 34.65
N VAL A 21 -26.50 -25.88 33.53
CA VAL A 21 -25.63 -26.93 32.97
C VAL A 21 -24.28 -26.36 32.52
N TYR A 22 -24.27 -25.08 32.17
CA TYR A 22 -23.08 -24.39 31.68
C TYR A 22 -22.84 -23.15 32.54
N GLN A 23 -22.21 -23.34 33.70
CA GLN A 23 -21.71 -22.20 34.48
C GLN A 23 -20.60 -21.51 33.69
N GLU A 24 -20.93 -20.37 33.06
CA GLU A 24 -19.92 -19.50 32.45
C GLU A 24 -18.95 -19.02 33.52
N SER A 25 -17.67 -19.31 33.32
CA SER A 25 -16.61 -18.98 34.24
C SER A 25 -16.36 -17.46 34.29
N ASP A 26 -15.95 -16.91 35.45
CA ASP A 26 -15.54 -15.50 35.55
C ASP A 26 -14.41 -15.12 34.57
N SER A 27 -13.64 -16.12 34.12
CA SER A 27 -12.65 -16.00 33.05
C SER A 27 -13.25 -15.73 31.66
N GLU A 28 -14.44 -16.26 31.36
CA GLU A 28 -15.14 -16.03 30.08
C GLU A 28 -15.82 -14.67 30.07
N LYS A 29 -16.37 -14.23 31.21
CA LYS A 29 -16.89 -12.86 31.38
C LYS A 29 -15.79 -11.81 31.24
N LYS A 30 -14.63 -12.03 31.87
CA LYS A 30 -13.45 -11.16 31.70
C LYS A 30 -12.91 -11.14 30.26
N LYS A 31 -12.95 -12.27 29.54
CA LYS A 31 -12.58 -12.31 28.12
C LYS A 31 -13.55 -11.54 27.24
N GLN A 32 -14.85 -11.62 27.50
CA GLN A 32 -15.85 -10.86 26.76
C GLN A 32 -15.81 -9.36 27.08
N GLU A 33 -15.51 -8.98 28.32
CA GLU A 33 -15.30 -7.59 28.72
C GLU A 33 -14.00 -7.00 28.16
N ALA A 34 -12.91 -7.77 28.14
CA ALA A 34 -11.67 -7.38 27.46
C ALA A 34 -11.86 -7.24 25.93
N ALA A 35 -12.59 -8.17 25.31
CA ALA A 35 -12.93 -8.09 23.88
C ALA A 35 -13.84 -6.89 23.55
N LYS A 36 -14.74 -6.49 24.47
CA LYS A 36 -15.56 -5.28 24.33
C LYS A 36 -14.79 -3.98 24.59
N GLN A 37 -13.74 -4.01 25.41
CA GLN A 37 -12.85 -2.87 25.63
C GLN A 37 -11.84 -2.67 24.49
N ASP A 38 -11.30 -3.75 23.90
CA ASP A 38 -10.43 -3.68 22.71
C ASP A 38 -11.17 -3.23 21.44
N ALA A 39 -12.49 -3.45 21.36
CA ALA A 39 -13.31 -3.01 20.23
C ALA A 39 -13.57 -1.49 20.19
N LYS A 40 -13.17 -0.71 21.20
CA LYS A 40 -13.49 0.73 21.33
C LYS A 40 -12.32 1.70 21.32
N LYS A 41 -11.08 1.25 21.13
CA LYS A 41 -9.98 2.18 20.81
C LYS A 41 -9.99 2.42 19.30
N GLU A 42 -10.50 3.59 18.89
CA GLU A 42 -10.24 4.10 17.55
C GLU A 42 -8.72 4.15 17.37
N ILE A 43 -8.19 3.23 16.56
CA ILE A 43 -6.75 3.18 16.26
C ILE A 43 -6.46 4.40 15.39
N ASN A 44 -5.79 5.39 15.97
CA ASN A 44 -5.35 6.56 15.23
C ASN A 44 -4.15 6.20 14.35
N GLU A 45 -4.04 6.86 13.20
CA GLU A 45 -2.95 6.62 12.26
C GLU A 45 -1.57 6.76 12.94
N GLU A 46 -1.42 7.75 13.83
CA GLU A 46 -0.21 8.00 14.62
C GLU A 46 0.28 6.78 15.41
N ASP A 47 -0.62 5.98 15.97
CA ASP A 47 -0.31 4.81 16.80
C ASP A 47 0.31 3.65 15.99
N LEU A 48 0.07 3.69 14.68
CA LEU A 48 0.58 2.74 13.70
C LEU A 48 1.95 3.14 13.16
N LEU A 49 2.50 4.29 13.59
CA LEU A 49 3.77 4.83 13.10
C LEU A 49 4.90 4.72 14.12
N PHE A 50 6.12 4.76 13.61
CA PHE A 50 7.33 4.92 14.39
C PHE A 50 8.37 5.73 13.61
N ASP A 51 9.24 6.40 14.34
CA ASP A 51 10.41 7.04 13.76
C ASP A 51 11.54 6.03 13.62
N LYS A 52 12.04 5.86 12.40
CA LYS A 52 13.26 5.10 12.14
C LYS A 52 14.39 6.06 11.80
N SER A 53 15.54 5.82 12.40
CA SER A 53 16.77 6.53 12.08
C SER A 53 17.33 6.07 10.74
N TYR A 54 17.85 7.02 9.97
CA TYR A 54 18.53 6.84 8.71
C TYR A 54 19.82 7.63 8.69
N THR A 55 20.85 7.05 8.08
CA THR A 55 22.05 7.76 7.66
C THR A 55 21.97 7.97 6.15
N CYS A 56 22.01 9.22 5.69
CA CYS A 56 21.89 9.51 4.27
C CYS A 56 23.12 9.01 3.50
N PRO A 57 23.00 8.14 2.49
CA PRO A 57 24.16 7.61 1.75
C PRO A 57 24.81 8.65 0.80
N VAL A 58 24.23 9.85 0.70
CA VAL A 58 24.75 10.94 -0.13
C VAL A 58 25.55 11.93 0.72
N CYS A 59 25.03 12.33 1.89
CA CYS A 59 25.63 13.41 2.70
C CYS A 59 25.96 13.03 4.14
N ASP A 60 25.80 11.75 4.50
CA ASP A 60 26.07 11.16 5.82
C ASP A 60 25.29 11.78 6.98
N HIS A 61 24.31 12.63 6.68
CA HIS A 61 23.45 13.23 7.69
C HIS A 61 22.53 12.18 8.30
N GLU A 62 22.52 12.11 9.61
CA GLU A 62 21.58 11.31 10.39
C GLU A 62 20.26 12.06 10.58
N PHE A 63 19.16 11.40 10.27
CA PHE A 63 17.82 11.94 10.45
C PHE A 63 16.82 10.84 10.75
N LYS A 64 15.62 11.22 11.18
CA LYS A 64 14.51 10.29 11.41
C LYS A 64 13.45 10.48 10.34
N SER A 65 12.85 9.37 9.89
CA SER A 65 11.69 9.38 9.00
C SER A 65 10.60 8.47 9.58
N ARG A 66 9.35 8.88 9.42
CA ARG A 66 8.19 8.10 9.87
C ARG A 66 8.02 6.88 9.00
N MET A 67 7.66 5.76 9.63
CA MET A 67 7.29 4.53 8.97
C MET A 67 6.13 3.83 9.66
N VAL A 68 5.43 3.04 8.87
CA VAL A 68 4.40 2.15 9.34
C VAL A 68 5.00 0.97 10.10
N ARG A 69 4.47 0.69 11.30
CA ARG A 69 4.77 -0.50 12.08
C ARG A 69 4.10 -1.72 11.43
N THR A 70 4.83 -2.42 10.58
CA THR A 70 4.29 -3.58 9.82
C THR A 70 3.64 -4.64 10.72
N GLY A 71 4.12 -4.85 11.94
CA GLY A 71 3.54 -5.81 12.90
C GLY A 71 2.23 -5.35 13.57
N LYS A 72 1.87 -4.07 13.49
CA LYS A 72 0.61 -3.54 14.05
C LYS A 72 -0.47 -3.30 12.99
N VAL A 73 -0.09 -3.20 11.72
CA VAL A 73 -1.04 -2.96 10.64
C VAL A 73 -1.60 -4.25 10.09
N ARG A 74 -2.92 -4.26 9.86
CA ARG A 74 -3.62 -5.37 9.23
C ARG A 74 -3.86 -5.05 7.76
N LEU A 75 -3.40 -5.93 6.86
CA LEU A 75 -3.75 -5.86 5.45
C LEU A 75 -5.23 -6.24 5.27
N VAL A 76 -6.02 -5.30 4.74
CA VAL A 76 -7.44 -5.50 4.41
C VAL A 76 -7.57 -6.16 3.04
N GLY A 77 -6.72 -5.77 2.10
CA GLY A 77 -6.75 -6.29 0.74
C GLY A 77 -5.79 -5.55 -0.18
N ALA A 78 -6.01 -5.72 -1.48
CA ALA A 78 -5.34 -4.92 -2.49
C ALA A 78 -6.30 -4.62 -3.63
N ASP A 79 -6.23 -3.41 -4.19
CA ASP A 79 -6.97 -3.03 -5.38
C ASP A 79 -6.58 -3.94 -6.57
N SER A 80 -7.32 -3.85 -7.67
CA SER A 80 -7.02 -4.63 -8.88
C SER A 80 -5.61 -4.37 -9.41
N ASP A 81 -5.12 -3.15 -9.32
CA ASP A 81 -3.77 -2.77 -9.73
C ASP A 81 -2.72 -3.02 -8.65
N LEU A 82 -3.02 -3.87 -7.66
CA LEU A 82 -2.13 -4.28 -6.58
C LEU A 82 -1.79 -3.19 -5.55
N ARG A 83 -2.51 -2.05 -5.54
CA ARG A 83 -2.41 -1.06 -4.45
C ARG A 83 -2.75 -1.73 -3.11
N PRO A 84 -1.85 -1.77 -2.12
CA PRO A 84 -2.14 -2.38 -0.83
C PRO A 84 -3.11 -1.51 -0.01
N ARG A 85 -4.04 -2.14 0.70
CA ARG A 85 -4.98 -1.49 1.63
C ARG A 85 -4.75 -2.00 3.04
N TYR A 86 -4.30 -1.12 3.93
CA TYR A 86 -4.17 -1.41 5.35
C TYR A 86 -5.28 -0.73 6.15
N MET A 87 -5.67 -1.36 7.26
CA MET A 87 -6.62 -0.79 8.19
C MET A 87 -5.96 0.35 8.96
N GLY A 88 -6.59 1.53 8.98
CA GLY A 88 -6.17 2.69 9.79
C GLY A 88 -4.97 3.49 9.29
N VAL A 89 -4.30 3.08 8.20
CA VAL A 89 -3.17 3.85 7.63
C VAL A 89 -3.00 3.57 6.14
N ASP A 90 -2.71 4.61 5.36
CA ASP A 90 -2.15 4.43 4.01
C ASP A 90 -0.63 4.35 4.08
N SER A 91 -0.11 3.13 3.97
CA SER A 91 1.33 2.85 3.99
C SER A 91 2.13 3.59 2.93
N LEU A 92 1.49 3.96 1.81
CA LEU A 92 2.15 4.65 0.71
C LEU A 92 2.63 6.03 1.12
N LYS A 93 1.97 6.68 2.09
CA LYS A 93 2.38 8.00 2.58
C LYS A 93 3.79 8.01 3.18
N TYR A 94 4.24 6.84 3.67
CA TYR A 94 5.48 6.68 4.40
C TYR A 94 6.55 5.91 3.62
N ASP A 95 6.33 5.65 2.33
CA ASP A 95 7.23 4.80 1.53
C ASP A 95 8.42 5.56 0.95
N ALA A 96 8.27 6.85 0.64
CA ALA A 96 9.37 7.70 0.17
C ALA A 96 10.11 8.35 1.33
N ILE A 97 11.42 8.12 1.38
CA ILE A 97 12.31 8.71 2.37
C ILE A 97 12.98 9.92 1.71
N LEU A 98 12.99 11.06 2.40
CA LEU A 98 13.62 12.30 1.95
C LEU A 98 14.61 12.76 3.01
N CYS A 99 15.87 12.93 2.62
CA CYS A 99 16.88 13.53 3.46
C CYS A 99 16.64 15.05 3.55
N PRO A 100 16.44 15.61 4.76
CA PRO A 100 16.12 17.03 4.92
C PRO A 100 17.33 17.94 4.63
N LYS A 101 18.56 17.41 4.61
CA LYS A 101 19.78 18.19 4.41
C LYS A 101 20.15 18.37 2.94
N CYS A 102 20.10 17.30 2.15
CA CYS A 102 20.65 17.31 0.78
C CYS A 102 19.61 17.03 -0.31
N GLY A 103 18.35 16.77 0.05
CA GLY A 103 17.29 16.49 -0.93
C GLY A 103 17.38 15.12 -1.59
N TYR A 104 18.30 14.25 -1.13
CA TYR A 104 18.31 12.87 -1.57
C TYR A 104 17.03 12.18 -1.12
N ALA A 105 16.28 11.63 -2.08
CA ALA A 105 15.09 10.86 -1.80
C ALA A 105 15.03 9.59 -2.65
N ALA A 106 14.43 8.57 -2.08
CA ALA A 106 14.14 7.32 -2.77
C ALA A 106 13.00 6.59 -2.04
N LEU A 107 12.36 5.65 -2.74
CA LEU A 107 11.49 4.69 -2.07
C LEU A 107 12.33 3.88 -1.06
N ASN A 108 11.73 3.48 0.05
CA ASN A 108 12.39 2.81 1.18
C ASN A 108 13.30 1.66 0.73
N ARG A 109 12.83 0.85 -0.22
CA ARG A 109 13.59 -0.29 -0.76
C ARG A 109 14.84 0.06 -1.55
N TYR A 110 14.95 1.29 -2.05
CA TYR A 110 16.05 1.77 -2.90
C TYR A 110 16.98 2.75 -2.17
N PHE A 111 16.61 3.18 -0.96
CA PHE A 111 17.26 4.30 -0.27
C PHE A 111 18.74 4.08 0.03
N ASN A 112 19.16 2.87 0.36
CA ASN A 112 20.57 2.60 0.67
C ASN A 112 21.43 2.28 -0.57
N PHE A 113 20.83 2.19 -1.75
CA PHE A 113 21.51 1.73 -2.97
C PHE A 113 21.89 2.93 -3.86
N VAL A 114 23.01 3.56 -3.53
CA VAL A 114 23.57 4.69 -4.28
C VAL A 114 25.07 4.52 -4.45
N MET A 115 25.55 4.57 -5.70
CA MET A 115 26.99 4.57 -5.99
C MET A 115 27.59 5.97 -5.80
N SER A 116 28.90 6.06 -5.55
CA SER A 116 29.58 7.36 -5.33
C SER A 116 29.41 8.33 -6.51
N SER A 117 29.41 7.82 -7.75
CA SER A 117 29.13 8.63 -8.96
C SER A 117 27.70 9.18 -8.98
N GLN A 118 26.72 8.38 -8.57
CA GLN A 118 25.33 8.79 -8.44
C GLN A 118 25.15 9.83 -7.34
N ALA A 119 25.79 9.63 -6.18
CA ALA A 119 25.77 10.59 -5.08
C ALA A 119 26.35 11.94 -5.50
N LYS A 120 27.43 11.96 -6.30
CA LYS A 120 27.99 13.19 -6.87
C LYS A 120 26.99 13.92 -7.76
N ASN A 121 26.33 13.21 -8.68
CA ASN A 121 25.31 13.80 -9.55
C ASN A 121 24.13 14.38 -8.76
N ILE A 122 23.70 13.71 -7.69
CA ILE A 122 22.64 14.20 -6.80
C ILE A 122 23.07 15.49 -6.09
N LYS A 123 24.31 15.54 -5.56
CA LYS A 123 24.84 16.74 -4.92
C LYS A 123 24.86 17.94 -5.88
N GLU A 124 25.35 17.72 -7.09
CA GLU A 124 25.51 18.77 -8.10
C GLU A 124 24.16 19.28 -8.62
N LYS A 125 23.21 18.39 -8.90
CA LYS A 125 21.96 18.75 -9.60
C LYS A 125 20.78 19.00 -8.68
N ILE A 126 20.78 18.44 -7.48
CA ILE A 126 19.66 18.52 -6.52
C ILE A 126 20.09 19.31 -5.29
N SER A 127 21.11 18.86 -4.58
CA SER A 127 21.46 19.45 -3.27
C SER A 127 21.83 20.92 -3.36
N ALA A 128 22.41 21.37 -4.47
CA ALA A 128 22.79 22.78 -4.68
C ALA A 128 21.61 23.76 -4.61
N ASN A 129 20.40 23.31 -4.98
CA ASN A 129 19.19 24.16 -5.04
C ASN A 129 18.12 23.70 -4.03
N PHE A 130 18.43 22.71 -3.21
CA PHE A 130 17.44 22.09 -2.35
C PHE A 130 17.22 22.91 -1.08
N HIS A 131 16.02 23.45 -0.95
CA HIS A 131 15.52 24.05 0.28
C HIS A 131 14.28 23.30 0.71
N TYR A 132 14.29 22.81 1.94
CA TYR A 132 13.16 22.06 2.48
C TYR A 132 12.91 22.45 3.92
N GLN A 133 11.66 22.79 4.19
CA GLN A 133 11.15 22.94 5.54
C GLN A 133 10.18 21.78 5.76
N PRO A 134 10.52 20.82 6.62
CA PRO A 134 9.61 19.71 6.92
C PRO A 134 8.33 20.26 7.56
N GLU A 135 7.18 19.78 7.09
CA GLU A 135 5.90 20.08 7.74
C GLU A 135 5.91 19.58 9.19
N ALA A 136 5.51 20.47 10.09
CA ALA A 136 5.26 20.11 11.48
C ALA A 136 3.96 19.30 11.54
N GLY A 137 4.02 18.09 12.06
CA GLY A 137 2.88 17.20 12.18
C GLY A 137 3.31 15.85 12.73
N LYS A 138 2.38 14.99 13.12
CA LYS A 138 2.69 13.62 13.60
C LYS A 138 2.48 12.55 12.54
N ILE A 139 1.72 12.87 11.49
CA ILE A 139 1.46 12.05 10.30
C ILE A 139 1.91 12.80 9.05
N TYR A 140 2.06 12.10 7.94
CA TYR A 140 2.21 12.74 6.63
C TYR A 140 0.85 12.97 5.99
N THR A 141 0.65 14.18 5.46
CA THR A 141 -0.45 14.49 4.56
C THR A 141 -0.22 13.81 3.21
N TYR A 142 -1.27 13.71 2.38
CA TYR A 142 -1.08 13.23 1.02
C TYR A 142 -0.18 14.16 0.19
N ASP A 143 -0.16 15.47 0.49
CA ASP A 143 0.68 16.45 -0.20
C ASP A 143 2.16 16.32 0.18
N ASP A 144 2.48 16.13 1.47
CA ASP A 144 3.86 15.82 1.88
C ASP A 144 4.30 14.48 1.28
N ALA A 145 3.44 13.46 1.31
CA ALA A 145 3.73 12.17 0.68
C ALA A 145 4.01 12.31 -0.83
N LEU A 146 3.16 13.01 -1.58
CA LEU A 146 3.36 13.26 -3.01
C LEU A 146 4.65 14.05 -3.27
N THR A 147 4.95 15.05 -2.46
CA THR A 147 6.21 15.83 -2.56
C THR A 147 7.44 14.95 -2.37
N ARG A 148 7.44 14.09 -1.36
CA ARG A 148 8.53 13.12 -1.12
C ARG A 148 8.69 12.13 -2.29
N HIS A 149 7.59 11.66 -2.88
CA HIS A 149 7.64 10.77 -4.03
C HIS A 149 8.11 11.48 -5.31
N LYS A 150 7.70 12.74 -5.53
CA LYS A 150 8.21 13.60 -6.62
C LYS A 150 9.73 13.77 -6.49
N MET A 151 10.22 14.02 -5.27
CA MET A 151 11.65 14.06 -4.99
C MET A 151 12.34 12.72 -5.25
N ALA A 152 11.73 11.59 -4.87
CA ALA A 152 12.26 10.26 -5.14
C ALA A 152 12.35 9.97 -6.65
N LEU A 153 11.34 10.36 -7.43
CA LEU A 153 11.34 10.24 -8.88
C LEU A 153 12.45 11.09 -9.51
N LEU A 154 12.55 12.37 -9.11
CA LEU A 154 13.59 13.28 -9.59
C LEU A 154 15.00 12.74 -9.30
N ASN A 155 15.25 12.27 -8.08
CA ASN A 155 16.52 11.65 -7.70
C ASN A 155 16.81 10.41 -8.55
N THR A 156 15.79 9.58 -8.82
CA THR A 156 15.91 8.40 -9.70
C THR A 156 16.28 8.78 -11.13
N VAL A 157 15.71 9.86 -11.66
CA VAL A 157 16.08 10.38 -12.98
C VAL A 157 17.52 10.88 -12.99
N VAL A 158 17.90 11.72 -12.02
CA VAL A 158 19.24 12.32 -11.90
C VAL A 158 20.35 11.28 -11.71
N LYS A 159 20.09 10.23 -10.92
CA LYS A 159 21.06 9.14 -10.70
C LYS A 159 21.11 8.13 -11.84
N ASN A 160 20.36 8.33 -12.92
CA ASN A 160 20.17 7.34 -13.99
C ASN A 160 19.72 5.97 -13.46
N GLY A 161 18.79 5.98 -12.51
CA GLY A 161 18.18 4.77 -11.95
C GLY A 161 17.38 3.99 -12.97
N LYS A 162 17.07 2.73 -12.63
CA LYS A 162 16.37 1.76 -13.48
C LYS A 162 15.02 2.31 -13.96
N SER A 163 14.60 1.91 -15.17
CA SER A 163 13.29 2.27 -15.70
C SER A 163 12.17 1.72 -14.81
N SER A 164 12.35 0.51 -14.27
CA SER A 164 11.41 -0.08 -13.32
C SER A 164 11.25 0.73 -12.03
N GLU A 165 12.32 1.36 -11.53
CA GLU A 165 12.30 2.19 -10.32
C GLU A 165 11.49 3.48 -10.56
N ARG A 166 11.69 4.11 -11.73
CA ARG A 166 10.91 5.28 -12.17
C ARG A 166 9.43 4.92 -12.32
N ALA A 167 9.14 3.82 -13.03
CA ALA A 167 7.78 3.33 -13.25
C ALA A 167 7.04 3.03 -11.95
N TYR A 168 7.71 2.37 -11.01
CA TYR A 168 7.13 2.03 -9.72
C TYR A 168 6.89 3.26 -8.84
N THR A 169 7.75 4.27 -8.93
CA THR A 169 7.53 5.55 -8.24
C THR A 169 6.29 6.26 -8.80
N CYS A 170 6.13 6.31 -10.12
CA CYS A 170 4.93 6.85 -10.77
C CYS A 170 3.67 6.09 -10.33
N LEU A 171 3.73 4.75 -10.27
CA LEU A 171 2.61 3.93 -9.80
C LEU A 171 2.21 4.24 -8.36
N LYS A 172 3.18 4.39 -7.44
CA LYS A 172 2.89 4.77 -6.06
C LYS A 172 2.30 6.17 -5.96
N MET A 173 2.77 7.12 -6.76
CA MET A 173 2.16 8.45 -6.83
C MET A 173 0.72 8.38 -7.33
N ALA A 174 0.42 7.57 -8.36
CA ALA A 174 -0.95 7.39 -8.83
C ALA A 174 -1.87 6.85 -7.71
N TRP A 175 -1.38 5.89 -6.93
CA TRP A 175 -2.09 5.38 -5.76
C TRP A 175 -2.26 6.41 -4.65
N LEU A 176 -1.30 7.31 -4.45
CA LEU A 176 -1.42 8.44 -3.52
C LEU A 176 -2.47 9.45 -4.00
N CYS A 177 -2.51 9.78 -5.29
CA CYS A 177 -3.58 10.63 -5.87
C CYS A 177 -4.95 9.98 -5.65
N ARG A 178 -5.06 8.67 -5.85
CA ARG A 178 -6.28 7.90 -5.54
C ARG A 178 -6.65 7.97 -4.06
N GLY A 179 -5.69 7.77 -3.15
CA GLY A 179 -5.91 7.88 -1.71
C GLY A 179 -6.33 9.27 -1.26
N LYS A 180 -5.70 10.31 -1.82
CA LYS A 180 -6.07 11.71 -1.59
C LYS A 180 -7.50 11.99 -2.03
N ARG A 181 -7.88 11.49 -3.22
CA ARG A 181 -9.24 11.60 -3.76
C ARG A 181 -10.26 10.88 -2.87
N GLU A 182 -9.95 9.67 -2.42
CA GLU A 182 -10.84 8.91 -1.52
C GLU A 182 -11.07 9.62 -0.19
N LEU A 183 -10.03 10.23 0.39
CA LEU A 183 -10.15 11.04 1.61
C LEU A 183 -10.99 12.30 1.35
N LEU A 184 -10.71 13.01 0.25
CA LEU A 184 -11.42 14.22 -0.14
C LEU A 184 -12.93 13.97 -0.32
N MET A 185 -13.29 12.83 -0.94
CA MET A 185 -14.68 12.44 -1.18
C MET A 185 -15.48 12.04 0.08
N GLN A 186 -14.83 11.96 1.25
CA GLN A 186 -15.53 11.71 2.53
C GLN A 186 -16.14 12.98 3.13
N GLY A 187 -15.69 14.16 2.71
CA GLY A 187 -16.21 15.45 3.16
C GLY A 187 -16.86 16.26 2.04
N ASP A 188 -17.03 17.55 2.28
CA ASP A 188 -17.44 18.49 1.23
C ASP A 188 -16.25 18.75 0.29
N TYR A 189 -16.45 18.46 -1.00
CA TYR A 189 -15.41 18.60 -2.01
C TYR A 189 -15.90 19.30 -3.26
N LYS A 190 -14.95 19.93 -3.97
CA LYS A 190 -15.19 20.51 -5.29
C LYS A 190 -14.99 19.45 -6.36
N LYS A 191 -15.90 19.40 -7.34
CA LYS A 191 -15.83 18.41 -8.43
C LYS A 191 -14.57 18.60 -9.28
N GLU A 192 -14.08 19.82 -9.38
CA GLU A 192 -12.87 20.21 -10.08
C GLU A 192 -11.65 19.54 -9.46
N GLU A 193 -11.48 19.60 -8.13
CA GLU A 193 -10.36 18.99 -7.40
C GLU A 193 -10.33 17.46 -7.57
N VAL A 194 -11.50 16.81 -7.56
CA VAL A 194 -11.60 15.37 -7.82
C VAL A 194 -11.23 15.04 -9.26
N THR A 195 -11.63 15.88 -10.22
CA THR A 195 -11.33 15.69 -11.64
C THR A 195 -9.84 15.85 -11.92
N GLU A 196 -9.19 16.84 -11.29
CA GLU A 196 -7.74 17.03 -11.36
C GLU A 196 -6.99 15.81 -10.82
N LEU A 197 -7.38 15.28 -9.66
CA LEU A 197 -6.76 14.07 -9.10
C LEU A 197 -6.94 12.83 -9.97
N ILE A 198 -8.07 12.71 -10.69
CA ILE A 198 -8.31 11.63 -11.65
C ILE A 198 -7.37 11.77 -12.86
N ASN A 199 -7.19 13.00 -13.36
CA ASN A 199 -6.30 13.26 -14.49
C ASN A 199 -4.83 13.02 -14.11
N GLU A 200 -4.38 13.52 -12.95
CA GLU A 200 -3.03 13.27 -12.43
C GLU A 200 -2.80 11.77 -12.20
N GLU A 201 -3.77 11.06 -11.60
CA GLU A 201 -3.72 9.60 -11.46
C GLU A 201 -3.54 8.93 -12.84
N LYS A 202 -4.33 9.32 -13.85
CA LYS A 202 -4.27 8.71 -15.19
C LYS A 202 -2.93 8.96 -15.89
N GLU A 203 -2.37 10.16 -15.80
CA GLU A 203 -1.05 10.49 -16.35
C GLU A 203 0.06 9.68 -15.67
N LEU A 204 0.03 9.57 -14.35
CA LEU A 204 0.98 8.77 -13.58
C LEU A 204 0.88 7.27 -13.90
N LEU A 205 -0.33 6.74 -14.10
CA LEU A 205 -0.54 5.36 -14.55
C LEU A 205 0.00 5.14 -15.97
N SER A 206 -0.14 6.11 -16.87
CA SER A 206 0.45 6.03 -18.22
C SER A 206 1.98 5.97 -18.14
N ASN A 207 2.60 6.87 -17.38
CA ASN A 207 4.05 6.89 -17.16
C ASN A 207 4.54 5.59 -16.51
N ALA A 208 3.77 5.02 -15.57
CA ALA A 208 4.08 3.73 -14.96
C ALA A 208 4.00 2.60 -15.99
N TYR A 209 2.95 2.56 -16.82
CA TYR A 209 2.79 1.55 -17.87
C TYR A 209 3.98 1.58 -18.84
N ASP A 210 4.29 2.74 -19.42
CA ASP A 210 5.35 2.86 -20.43
C ASP A 210 6.73 2.53 -19.82
N GLY A 211 6.98 2.95 -18.58
CA GLY A 211 8.21 2.63 -17.87
C GLY A 211 8.36 1.14 -17.54
N PHE A 212 7.28 0.46 -17.11
CA PHE A 212 7.30 -0.98 -16.87
C PHE A 212 7.40 -1.78 -18.15
N GLU A 213 6.74 -1.37 -19.23
CA GLU A 213 6.84 -2.02 -20.53
C GLU A 213 8.28 -1.95 -21.07
N ALA A 214 8.91 -0.78 -20.97
CA ALA A 214 10.31 -0.60 -21.34
C ALA A 214 11.26 -1.44 -20.47
N ALA A 215 11.00 -1.54 -19.16
CA ALA A 215 11.79 -2.34 -18.24
C ALA A 215 11.59 -3.84 -18.47
N PHE A 216 10.38 -4.30 -18.82
CA PHE A 216 10.01 -5.71 -18.93
C PHE A 216 10.92 -6.50 -19.87
N SER A 217 11.44 -5.85 -20.91
CA SER A 217 12.31 -6.48 -21.92
C SER A 217 13.81 -6.26 -21.66
N LYS A 218 14.17 -5.41 -20.71
CA LYS A 218 15.55 -4.90 -20.50
C LYS A 218 16.11 -5.17 -19.11
N GLU A 219 15.27 -5.49 -18.13
CA GLU A 219 15.65 -5.68 -16.74
C GLU A 219 15.24 -7.06 -16.25
N ASP A 220 16.06 -7.63 -15.34
CA ASP A 220 15.82 -8.95 -14.78
C ASP A 220 14.70 -8.96 -13.72
N PHE A 221 14.08 -10.13 -13.56
CA PHE A 221 13.15 -10.41 -12.47
C PHE A 221 13.90 -11.00 -11.25
N PRO A 222 13.47 -10.69 -10.01
CA PRO A 222 12.25 -9.95 -9.64
C PRO A 222 12.38 -8.43 -9.83
N MET A 223 11.42 -7.84 -10.55
CA MET A 223 11.37 -6.42 -10.85
C MET A 223 10.49 -5.72 -9.83
N CYS A 224 11.04 -4.75 -9.09
CA CYS A 224 10.31 -4.11 -7.98
C CYS A 224 9.71 -5.16 -7.01
N GLY A 225 10.42 -6.26 -6.75
CA GLY A 225 9.95 -7.34 -5.87
C GLY A 225 8.80 -8.17 -6.42
N MET A 226 8.46 -8.01 -7.70
CA MET A 226 7.44 -8.79 -8.39
C MET A 226 8.10 -9.77 -9.37
N ASP A 227 7.58 -10.99 -9.42
CA ASP A 227 7.94 -11.93 -10.47
C ASP A 227 7.39 -11.49 -11.83
N GLN A 228 7.84 -12.15 -12.89
CA GLN A 228 7.45 -11.86 -14.26
C GLN A 228 5.94 -11.85 -14.48
N TYR A 229 5.20 -12.84 -13.94
CA TYR A 229 3.77 -12.96 -14.17
C TYR A 229 2.96 -11.96 -13.37
N THR A 230 3.40 -11.64 -12.15
CA THR A 230 2.84 -10.55 -11.36
C THR A 230 3.01 -9.21 -12.09
N MET A 231 4.18 -8.97 -12.69
CA MET A 231 4.42 -7.76 -13.51
C MET A 231 3.55 -7.75 -14.78
N MET A 232 3.39 -8.89 -15.46
CA MET A 232 2.51 -8.98 -16.63
C MET A 232 1.05 -8.70 -16.28
N TYR A 233 0.57 -9.21 -15.14
CA TYR A 233 -0.77 -8.90 -14.65
C TYR A 233 -0.91 -7.40 -14.36
N LEU A 234 0.08 -6.81 -13.69
CA LEU A 234 0.09 -5.37 -13.40
C LEU A 234 0.04 -4.55 -14.69
N LEU A 235 0.88 -4.85 -15.68
CA LEU A 235 0.85 -4.21 -17.00
C LEU A 235 -0.53 -4.32 -17.65
N ALA A 236 -1.20 -5.47 -17.54
CA ALA A 236 -2.54 -5.64 -18.06
C ALA A 236 -3.58 -4.72 -17.40
N GLU A 237 -3.55 -4.64 -16.07
CA GLU A 237 -4.47 -3.81 -15.31
C GLU A 237 -4.20 -2.31 -15.53
N LEU A 238 -2.93 -1.91 -15.60
CA LEU A 238 -2.55 -0.54 -15.95
C LEU A 238 -3.04 -0.18 -17.35
N ALA A 239 -2.82 -1.05 -18.34
CA ALA A 239 -3.29 -0.88 -19.71
C ALA A 239 -4.81 -0.65 -19.76
N ARG A 240 -5.60 -1.47 -19.06
CA ARG A 240 -7.05 -1.27 -18.97
C ARG A 240 -7.40 0.09 -18.37
N ARG A 241 -6.76 0.49 -17.27
CA ARG A 241 -7.03 1.77 -16.58
C ARG A 241 -6.75 2.99 -17.45
N ILE A 242 -5.77 2.91 -18.34
CA ILE A 242 -5.45 3.99 -19.28
C ILE A 242 -6.18 3.87 -20.63
N GLY A 243 -7.03 2.85 -20.82
CA GLY A 243 -7.84 2.64 -22.04
C GLY A 243 -7.18 1.79 -23.13
N LYS A 244 -5.97 1.28 -22.91
CA LYS A 244 -5.24 0.35 -23.80
C LYS A 244 -5.78 -1.10 -23.65
N ASN A 245 -7.04 -1.30 -24.04
CA ASN A 245 -7.76 -2.55 -23.76
C ASN A 245 -7.23 -3.76 -24.53
N ASP A 246 -6.66 -3.58 -25.72
CA ASP A 246 -6.13 -4.68 -26.52
C ASP A 246 -4.81 -5.19 -25.96
N GLU A 247 -3.94 -4.28 -25.49
CA GLU A 247 -2.74 -4.60 -24.73
C GLU A 247 -3.10 -5.30 -23.42
N ALA A 248 -4.13 -4.83 -22.71
CA ALA A 248 -4.64 -5.47 -21.51
C ALA A 248 -5.03 -6.93 -21.76
N LYS A 249 -5.84 -7.20 -22.80
CA LYS A 249 -6.25 -8.56 -23.20
C LYS A 249 -5.05 -9.44 -23.56
N ARG A 250 -4.04 -8.87 -24.23
CA ARG A 250 -2.82 -9.59 -24.61
C ARG A 250 -2.03 -10.05 -23.38
N TYR A 251 -1.80 -9.16 -22.41
CA TYR A 251 -1.09 -9.52 -21.18
C TYR A 251 -1.88 -10.51 -20.32
N VAL A 252 -3.20 -10.32 -20.15
CA VAL A 252 -4.08 -11.28 -19.45
C VAL A 252 -3.96 -12.67 -20.05
N SER A 253 -4.06 -12.79 -21.37
CA SER A 253 -4.00 -14.09 -22.06
C SER A 253 -2.67 -14.79 -21.78
N LYS A 254 -1.54 -14.06 -21.83
CA LYS A 254 -0.22 -14.62 -21.52
C LYS A 254 -0.11 -15.10 -20.07
N VAL A 255 -0.68 -14.40 -19.10
CA VAL A 255 -0.69 -14.81 -17.68
C VAL A 255 -1.52 -16.08 -17.47
N LEU A 256 -2.68 -16.18 -18.10
CA LEU A 256 -3.58 -17.34 -17.94
C LEU A 256 -2.99 -18.63 -18.48
N VAL A 257 -2.32 -18.57 -19.64
CA VAL A 257 -1.69 -19.74 -20.28
C VAL A 257 -0.35 -20.14 -19.64
N ALA A 258 0.28 -19.25 -18.88
CA ALA A 258 1.58 -19.51 -18.27
C ALA A 258 1.49 -20.62 -17.22
N ARG A 259 2.26 -21.69 -17.37
CA ARG A 259 2.28 -22.83 -16.43
C ARG A 259 2.81 -22.44 -15.04
N ASN A 260 3.80 -21.55 -15.00
CA ASN A 260 4.50 -21.15 -13.78
C ASN A 260 3.87 -19.94 -13.07
N ALA A 261 2.79 -19.36 -13.61
CA ALA A 261 2.09 -18.28 -12.95
C ALA A 261 1.31 -18.79 -11.72
N GLN A 262 1.51 -18.14 -10.57
CA GLN A 262 0.83 -18.49 -9.33
C GLN A 262 -0.69 -18.40 -9.48
N ARG A 263 -1.42 -19.32 -8.83
CA ARG A 263 -2.90 -19.38 -8.90
C ARG A 263 -3.55 -18.04 -8.56
N ARG A 264 -3.11 -17.37 -7.50
CA ARG A 264 -3.61 -16.05 -7.10
C ARG A 264 -3.52 -14.99 -8.21
N ILE A 265 -2.45 -15.02 -9.00
CA ILE A 265 -2.26 -14.08 -10.13
C ILE A 265 -3.14 -14.47 -11.31
N LYS A 266 -3.33 -15.77 -11.57
CA LYS A 266 -4.29 -16.25 -12.58
C LYS A 266 -5.72 -15.89 -12.24
N ASP A 267 -6.12 -16.02 -10.98
CA ASP A 267 -7.48 -15.66 -10.53
C ASP A 267 -7.74 -14.17 -10.75
N LYS A 268 -6.76 -13.32 -10.41
CA LYS A 268 -6.78 -11.88 -10.70
C LYS A 268 -6.84 -11.58 -12.20
N ALA A 269 -6.07 -12.29 -13.03
CA ALA A 269 -6.09 -12.14 -14.48
C ALA A 269 -7.43 -12.59 -15.09
N PHE A 270 -8.06 -13.62 -14.54
CA PHE A 270 -9.39 -14.09 -14.95
C PHE A 270 -10.45 -13.04 -14.64
N ALA A 271 -10.47 -12.49 -13.42
CA ALA A 271 -11.39 -11.41 -13.07
C ALA A 271 -11.19 -10.16 -13.97
N LEU A 272 -9.94 -9.86 -14.33
CA LEU A 272 -9.64 -8.78 -15.29
C LEU A 272 -10.17 -9.09 -16.70
N LYS A 273 -10.07 -10.35 -17.15
CA LYS A 273 -10.65 -10.80 -18.43
C LYS A 273 -12.16 -10.55 -18.47
N GLU A 274 -12.88 -10.87 -17.40
CA GLU A 274 -14.33 -10.67 -17.32
C GLU A 274 -14.71 -9.20 -17.40
N LYS A 275 -13.96 -8.33 -16.70
CA LYS A 275 -14.11 -6.86 -16.82
C LYS A 275 -13.89 -6.35 -18.24
N LEU A 276 -12.86 -6.85 -18.93
CA LEU A 276 -12.55 -6.47 -20.31
C LEU A 276 -13.58 -6.97 -21.34
N GLN A 277 -14.42 -7.95 -20.98
CA GLN A 277 -15.50 -8.48 -21.80
C GLN A 277 -16.86 -7.84 -21.49
N GLY A 278 -16.92 -6.86 -20.57
CA GLY A 278 -18.16 -6.22 -20.14
C GLY A 278 -19.07 -7.15 -19.32
N LYS A 279 -18.52 -8.20 -18.69
CA LYS A 279 -19.28 -9.20 -17.93
C LYS A 279 -19.23 -8.99 -16.41
N ALA A 280 -18.56 -7.94 -15.94
CA ALA A 280 -18.46 -7.61 -14.53
C ALA A 280 -18.87 -6.15 -14.34
N GLU A 281 -20.12 -5.96 -13.87
CA GLU A 281 -20.61 -4.73 -13.23
C GLU A 281 -20.17 -4.70 -11.75
#